data_AF-A0AA94L0M5-F1
#
_entry.id   AF-A0AA94L0M5-F1
#
_cell.length_a   1.000
_cell.length_b   1.000
_cell.length_c   1.000
_cell.angle_alpha   90.00
_cell.angle_beta   90.00
_cell.angle_gamma   90.00
#
_symmetry.space_group_name_H-M   'P 1'
#
loop_
_entity.id
_entity.type
_entity.pdbx_description
1 polymer ?
#
loop_
_entity_poly.entity_id
_entity_poly.type
_entity_poly.pdbx_seq_one_letter_code
_entity_poly.pdbx_strand_id
1 'polypeptide(L)'
;MTLDADTVKLITALVVHVAGGVFVLETMLRKDDRAGRVWALGFIGGMIATEAYLLDAVTDAGWWAIAIGNAAWVATLGLLWIGCRVFNGRPSRTASIVVAAGALVAFGAVLLEGGDRSTWSGVWAMFTANAVFAGLGAAETLRGSMRRTRTALGLGAVLAVACVFQLLRLVSAVTLGTSHELFREWVSSGIAGVATICLVIVVVVTASVLRAEQVRLRGTEDSSLMAIAPDGVLLAPSFARVLGGRLMRANRRAELFAVLVISIDSLSRIATAFGADEAEHVRQAVRAATRRLSPTTAALGTDDHGMLMLAFQPSSPADARQLGARMHRAMLDQLGTAGVPVVPPIGMGVSLTSITGYDRDTLLDAAKMAAKRAIDSDDVTVVVAGEDEESEGPAVGDQAVRR
;
A
#
# COMPACT_ATOMS: atom_id res chain seq x y z
N MET A 1 -0.57 -23.22 -38.33
CA MET A 1 0.78 -22.63 -38.39
C MET A 1 1.46 -22.89 -37.05
N THR A 2 2.42 -23.80 -37.02
CA THR A 2 3.26 -24.03 -35.83
C THR A 2 4.37 -22.99 -35.83
N LEU A 3 4.41 -22.13 -34.82
CA LEU A 3 5.53 -21.23 -34.60
C LEU A 3 6.77 -22.10 -34.31
N ASP A 4 7.86 -21.85 -35.02
CA ASP A 4 9.13 -22.52 -34.79
C ASP A 4 9.65 -22.22 -33.37
N ALA A 5 10.12 -23.26 -32.66
CA ALA A 5 10.41 -23.18 -31.23
C ALA A 5 11.60 -22.25 -30.93
N ASP A 6 12.60 -22.22 -31.81
CA ASP A 6 13.78 -21.36 -31.64
C ASP A 6 13.45 -19.90 -31.95
N THR A 7 12.62 -19.67 -32.96
CA THR A 7 12.03 -18.35 -33.21
C THR A 7 11.27 -17.83 -31.98
N VAL A 8 10.48 -18.68 -31.31
CA VAL A 8 9.78 -18.29 -30.08
C VAL A 8 10.73 -18.01 -28.93
N LYS A 9 11.80 -18.79 -28.74
CA LYS A 9 12.83 -18.49 -27.73
C LYS A 9 13.46 -17.12 -27.96
N LEU A 10 13.81 -16.80 -29.22
CA LEU A 10 14.39 -15.51 -29.60
C LEU A 10 13.44 -14.34 -29.31
N ILE A 11 12.17 -14.45 -29.73
CA ILE A 11 11.16 -13.42 -29.47
C ILE A 11 10.93 -13.27 -27.96
N THR A 12 10.88 -14.38 -27.22
CA THR A 12 10.70 -14.36 -25.76
C THR A 12 11.85 -13.63 -25.08
N ALA A 13 13.09 -13.95 -25.46
CA ALA A 13 14.28 -13.29 -24.93
C ALA A 13 14.25 -11.79 -25.24
N LEU A 14 13.94 -11.39 -26.47
CA LEU A 14 13.82 -9.98 -26.84
C LEU A 14 12.82 -9.24 -25.96
N VAL A 15 11.61 -9.79 -25.78
CA VAL A 15 10.57 -9.17 -24.94
C VAL A 15 11.03 -9.08 -23.48
N VAL A 16 11.59 -10.15 -22.92
CA VAL A 16 12.10 -10.17 -21.54
C VAL A 16 13.18 -9.11 -21.33
N HIS A 17 14.10 -8.96 -22.26
CA HIS A 17 15.19 -7.98 -22.17
C HIS A 17 14.70 -6.55 -22.32
N VAL A 18 13.83 -6.26 -23.29
CA VAL A 18 13.30 -4.90 -23.48
C VAL A 18 12.44 -4.50 -22.27
N ALA A 19 11.46 -5.34 -21.91
CA ALA A 19 10.52 -5.03 -20.85
C ALA A 19 11.20 -4.99 -19.48
N GLY A 20 12.07 -5.97 -19.19
CA GLY A 20 12.86 -6.02 -17.98
C GLY A 20 13.89 -4.89 -17.92
N GLY A 21 14.53 -4.53 -19.04
CA GLY A 21 15.55 -3.49 -19.10
C GLY A 21 14.97 -2.12 -18.80
N VAL A 22 13.82 -1.80 -19.38
CA VAL A 22 13.05 -0.59 -19.05
C VAL A 22 12.67 -0.59 -17.57
N PHE A 23 12.15 -1.70 -17.05
CA PHE A 23 11.73 -1.78 -15.65
C PHE A 23 12.90 -1.60 -14.67
N VAL A 24 14.05 -2.24 -14.94
CA VAL A 24 15.27 -2.14 -14.14
C VAL A 24 15.82 -0.72 -14.19
N LEU A 25 15.92 -0.12 -15.38
CA LEU A 25 16.39 1.26 -15.56
C LEU A 25 15.51 2.24 -14.78
N GLU A 26 14.20 2.13 -14.89
CA GLU A 26 13.28 2.98 -14.14
C GLU A 26 13.41 2.79 -12.63
N THR A 27 13.67 1.56 -12.19
CA THR A 27 13.91 1.23 -10.77
C THR A 27 15.23 1.80 -10.27
N MET A 28 16.27 1.87 -11.09
CA MET A 28 17.54 2.51 -10.74
C MET A 28 17.43 4.02 -10.65
N LEU A 29 16.65 4.63 -11.55
CA LEU A 29 16.42 6.07 -11.58
C LEU A 29 15.57 6.57 -10.39
N ARG A 30 14.66 5.73 -9.88
CA ARG A 30 13.79 6.06 -8.74
C ARG A 30 14.32 5.43 -7.44
N LYS A 31 14.88 6.25 -6.54
CA LYS A 31 15.64 5.75 -5.37
C LYS A 31 14.82 5.08 -4.25
N ASP A 32 13.48 5.11 -4.25
CA ASP A 32 12.72 4.87 -3.00
C ASP A 32 11.75 3.66 -2.96
N ASP A 33 11.85 2.68 -3.86
CA ASP A 33 10.96 1.49 -3.81
C ASP A 33 11.67 0.16 -3.51
N ARG A 34 11.49 -0.35 -2.28
CA ARG A 34 12.01 -1.67 -1.86
C ARG A 34 11.38 -2.85 -2.62
N ALA A 35 10.08 -2.80 -2.94
CA ALA A 35 9.41 -3.89 -3.64
C ALA A 35 9.84 -3.93 -5.12
N GLY A 36 9.86 -2.77 -5.78
CA GLY A 36 10.38 -2.58 -7.12
C GLY A 36 11.83 -3.08 -7.29
N ARG A 37 12.71 -2.84 -6.32
CA ARG A 37 14.09 -3.39 -6.35
C ARG A 37 14.11 -4.92 -6.36
N VAL A 38 13.25 -5.57 -5.60
CA VAL A 38 13.15 -7.04 -5.60
C VAL A 38 12.59 -7.55 -6.92
N TRP A 39 11.57 -6.90 -7.47
CA TRP A 39 11.04 -7.24 -8.79
C TRP A 39 12.05 -7.01 -9.92
N ALA A 40 12.86 -5.96 -9.83
CA ALA A 40 13.95 -5.70 -10.78
C ALA A 40 14.99 -6.82 -10.75
N LEU A 41 15.36 -7.33 -9.56
CA LEU A 41 16.19 -8.54 -9.46
C LEU A 41 15.52 -9.77 -10.10
N GLY A 42 14.20 -9.89 -9.98
CA GLY A 42 13.42 -10.91 -10.68
C GLY A 42 13.56 -10.81 -12.20
N PHE A 43 13.41 -9.60 -12.77
CA PHE A 43 13.60 -9.37 -14.20
C PHE A 43 15.03 -9.69 -14.67
N ILE A 44 16.04 -9.36 -13.87
CA ILE A 44 17.44 -9.73 -14.15
C ILE A 44 17.59 -11.26 -14.18
N GLY A 45 16.98 -11.97 -13.22
CA GLY A 45 16.92 -13.43 -13.23
C GLY A 45 16.27 -13.97 -14.51
N GLY A 46 15.19 -13.33 -14.97
CA GLY A 46 14.48 -13.70 -16.19
C GLY A 46 15.36 -13.54 -17.43
N MET A 47 16.11 -12.43 -17.51
CA MET A 47 17.08 -12.19 -18.59
C MET A 47 18.17 -13.26 -18.61
N ILE A 48 18.79 -13.54 -17.46
CA ILE A 48 19.83 -14.58 -17.32
C ILE A 48 19.30 -15.93 -17.80
N ALA A 49 18.07 -16.28 -17.41
CA ALA A 49 17.47 -17.55 -17.83
C ALA A 49 17.25 -17.60 -19.33
N THR A 50 16.69 -16.54 -19.94
CA THR A 50 16.48 -16.50 -21.38
C THR A 50 17.78 -16.52 -22.17
N GLU A 51 18.84 -15.88 -21.67
CA GLU A 51 20.17 -15.90 -22.29
C GLU A 51 20.77 -17.31 -22.21
N ALA A 52 20.65 -17.98 -21.07
CA ALA A 52 21.13 -19.34 -20.90
C ALA A 52 20.40 -20.34 -21.84
N TYR A 53 19.09 -20.20 -22.02
CA TYR A 53 18.33 -21.02 -22.97
C TYR A 53 18.61 -20.68 -24.43
N LEU A 54 18.89 -19.41 -24.74
CA LEU A 54 19.34 -19.03 -26.08
C LEU A 54 20.71 -19.63 -26.39
N LEU A 55 21.63 -19.56 -25.42
CA LEU A 55 22.96 -20.15 -25.55
C LEU A 55 22.88 -21.66 -25.81
N ASP A 56 22.04 -22.39 -25.06
CA ASP A 56 21.76 -23.81 -25.31
C ASP A 56 21.17 -24.07 -26.71
N ALA A 57 20.32 -23.16 -27.21
CA ALA A 57 19.67 -23.31 -28.50
C ALA A 57 20.62 -23.06 -29.69
N VAL A 58 21.58 -22.14 -29.56
CA VAL A 58 22.44 -21.70 -30.68
C VAL A 58 23.86 -22.25 -30.61
N THR A 59 24.25 -22.88 -29.50
CA THR A 59 25.60 -23.42 -29.30
C THR A 59 25.58 -24.85 -28.77
N ASP A 60 26.75 -25.49 -28.79
CA ASP A 60 26.99 -26.74 -28.07
C ASP A 60 27.33 -26.50 -26.59
N ALA A 61 26.62 -25.56 -25.96
CA ALA A 61 26.72 -25.38 -24.52
C ALA A 61 26.28 -26.68 -23.84
N GLY A 62 27.13 -27.19 -22.95
CA GLY A 62 26.83 -28.39 -22.17
C GLY A 62 25.68 -28.16 -21.18
N TRP A 63 25.45 -29.15 -20.33
CA TRP A 63 24.42 -29.17 -19.28
C TRP A 63 24.32 -27.91 -18.40
N TRP A 64 25.42 -27.14 -18.28
CA TRP A 64 25.49 -25.98 -17.40
C TRP A 64 24.57 -24.84 -17.85
N ALA A 65 24.34 -24.65 -19.15
CA ALA A 65 23.45 -23.62 -19.65
C ALA A 65 22.01 -23.89 -19.22
N ILE A 66 21.56 -25.14 -19.34
CA ILE A 66 20.24 -25.58 -18.87
C ILE A 66 20.13 -25.45 -17.34
N ALA A 67 21.18 -25.84 -16.60
CA ALA A 67 21.19 -25.74 -15.14
C ALA A 67 21.05 -24.28 -14.65
N ILE A 68 21.81 -23.36 -15.25
CA ILE A 68 21.71 -21.92 -14.96
C ILE A 68 20.33 -21.39 -15.37
N GLY A 69 19.84 -21.77 -16.55
CA GLY A 69 18.52 -21.38 -17.05
C GLY A 69 17.41 -21.76 -16.09
N ASN A 70 17.37 -23.02 -15.66
CA ASN A 70 16.37 -23.55 -14.73
C ASN A 70 16.42 -22.81 -13.38
N ALA A 71 17.62 -22.64 -12.81
CA ALA A 71 17.82 -21.97 -11.53
C ALA A 71 17.40 -20.50 -11.58
N ALA A 72 17.80 -19.77 -12.63
CA ALA A 72 17.48 -18.37 -12.82
C ALA A 72 15.98 -18.16 -13.07
N TRP A 73 15.31 -19.08 -13.76
CA TRP A 73 13.87 -19.02 -13.95
C TRP A 73 13.09 -19.24 -12.66
N VAL A 74 13.51 -20.20 -11.83
CA VAL A 74 12.94 -20.41 -10.49
C VAL A 74 13.15 -19.17 -9.61
N ALA A 75 14.35 -18.60 -9.63
CA ALA A 75 14.65 -17.37 -8.92
C ALA A 75 13.75 -16.20 -9.37
N THR A 76 13.43 -16.11 -10.66
CA THR A 76 12.56 -15.06 -11.21
C THR A 76 11.18 -15.06 -10.57
N LEU A 77 10.48 -16.20 -10.59
CA LEU A 77 9.15 -16.33 -9.97
C LEU A 77 9.22 -16.21 -8.44
N GLY A 78 10.26 -16.76 -7.83
CA GLY A 78 10.51 -16.60 -6.39
C GLY A 78 10.69 -15.14 -5.98
N LEU A 79 11.44 -14.35 -6.74
CA LEU A 79 11.64 -12.92 -6.52
C LEU A 79 10.36 -12.12 -6.78
N LEU A 80 9.52 -12.52 -7.74
CA LEU A 80 8.18 -11.95 -7.90
C LEU A 80 7.33 -12.13 -6.64
N TRP A 81 7.32 -13.33 -6.07
CA TRP A 81 6.62 -13.61 -4.82
C TRP A 81 7.20 -12.80 -3.65
N ILE A 82 8.53 -12.76 -3.49
CA ILE A 82 9.18 -11.95 -2.46
C ILE A 82 8.81 -10.47 -2.62
N GLY A 83 8.78 -9.94 -3.84
CA GLY A 83 8.37 -8.56 -4.09
C GLY A 83 6.92 -8.30 -3.67
N CYS A 84 5.99 -9.24 -3.91
CA CYS A 84 4.62 -9.15 -3.39
C CYS A 84 4.58 -9.14 -1.85
N ARG A 85 5.41 -9.96 -1.18
CA ARG A 85 5.52 -9.96 0.29
C ARG A 85 6.08 -8.65 0.84
N VAL A 86 7.14 -8.14 0.22
CA VAL A 86 7.76 -6.86 0.59
C VAL A 86 6.78 -5.70 0.36
N PHE A 87 5.98 -5.76 -0.70
CA PHE A 87 4.91 -4.81 -0.94
C PHE A 87 3.88 -4.80 0.19
N ASN A 88 3.48 -5.99 0.68
CA ASN A 88 2.59 -6.15 1.83
C ASN A 88 3.25 -5.88 3.20
N GLY A 89 4.49 -5.37 3.24
CA GLY A 89 5.19 -5.03 4.48
C GLY A 89 5.67 -6.25 5.29
N ARG A 90 5.70 -7.44 4.70
CA ARG A 90 6.10 -8.68 5.39
C ARG A 90 7.61 -8.90 5.32
N PRO A 91 8.21 -9.54 6.34
CA PRO A 91 9.63 -9.86 6.31
C PRO A 91 9.94 -10.84 5.16
N SER A 92 11.06 -10.58 4.48
CA SER A 92 11.50 -11.32 3.28
C SER A 92 12.64 -12.31 3.54
N ARG A 93 13.35 -12.25 4.69
CA ARG A 93 14.54 -13.06 4.95
C ARG A 93 14.32 -14.56 4.75
N THR A 94 13.28 -15.12 5.38
CA THR A 94 12.94 -16.55 5.23
C THR A 94 12.52 -16.88 3.81
N ALA A 95 11.77 -16.00 3.15
CA ALA A 95 11.35 -16.20 1.77
C ALA A 95 12.55 -16.21 0.80
N SER A 96 13.55 -15.35 1.02
CA SER A 96 14.81 -15.36 0.26
C SER A 96 15.57 -16.68 0.39
N ILE A 97 15.62 -17.26 1.59
CA ILE A 97 16.24 -18.57 1.82
C ILE A 97 15.48 -19.67 1.06
N VAL A 98 14.14 -19.65 1.10
CA VAL A 98 13.31 -20.63 0.38
C VAL A 98 13.49 -20.52 -1.14
N VAL A 99 13.55 -19.29 -1.68
CA VAL A 99 13.80 -19.08 -3.12
C VAL A 99 15.20 -19.53 -3.52
N ALA A 100 16.22 -19.21 -2.73
CA ALA A 100 17.59 -19.67 -2.98
C ALA A 100 17.68 -21.20 -2.95
N ALA A 101 17.04 -21.85 -1.97
CA ALA A 101 16.97 -23.32 -1.91
C ALA A 101 16.27 -23.90 -3.14
N GLY A 102 15.14 -23.33 -3.56
CA GLY A 102 14.43 -23.76 -4.77
C GLY A 102 15.28 -23.64 -6.05
N ALA A 103 16.01 -22.54 -6.21
CA ALA A 103 16.92 -22.35 -7.34
C ALA A 103 18.09 -23.35 -7.32
N LEU A 104 18.67 -23.63 -6.15
CA LEU A 104 19.73 -24.63 -5.98
C LEU A 104 19.23 -26.05 -6.26
N VAL A 105 18.01 -26.40 -5.85
CA VAL A 105 17.40 -27.69 -6.17
C VAL A 105 17.17 -27.83 -7.68
N ALA A 106 16.69 -26.78 -8.35
CA ALA A 106 16.51 -26.79 -9.80
C ALA A 106 17.83 -26.94 -10.55
N PHE A 107 18.90 -26.28 -10.08
CA PHE A 107 20.25 -26.45 -10.61
C PHE A 107 20.76 -27.89 -10.40
N GLY A 108 20.65 -28.39 -9.17
CA GLY A 108 21.11 -29.73 -8.80
C GLY A 108 20.36 -30.85 -9.51
N ALA A 109 19.08 -30.66 -9.84
CA ALA A 109 18.30 -31.64 -10.60
C ALA A 109 18.92 -31.94 -11.98
N VAL A 110 19.47 -30.92 -12.64
CA VAL A 110 20.16 -31.11 -13.94
C VAL A 110 21.45 -31.91 -13.78
N LEU A 111 22.19 -31.67 -12.70
CA LEU A 111 23.41 -32.42 -12.37
C LEU A 111 23.13 -33.89 -12.07
N LEU A 112 22.05 -34.18 -11.35
CA LEU A 112 21.68 -35.54 -10.93
C LEU A 112 21.25 -36.42 -12.11
N GLU A 113 20.69 -35.83 -13.17
CA GLU A 113 20.33 -36.54 -14.40
C GLU A 113 21.55 -36.79 -15.33
N GLY A 114 22.76 -36.66 -14.81
CA GLY A 114 23.99 -37.10 -15.48
C GLY A 114 24.53 -36.14 -16.53
N GLY A 115 23.96 -34.94 -16.68
CA GLY A 115 24.39 -33.96 -17.67
C GLY A 115 24.14 -34.40 -19.12
N ASP A 116 23.30 -35.42 -19.33
CA ASP A 116 22.79 -35.75 -20.65
C ASP A 116 22.17 -34.50 -21.27
N ARG A 117 22.50 -34.25 -22.54
CA ARG A 117 22.15 -33.04 -23.29
C ARG A 117 20.67 -33.01 -23.70
N SER A 118 19.79 -33.40 -22.79
CA SER A 118 18.35 -33.26 -22.95
C SER A 118 17.94 -31.84 -22.55
N THR A 119 17.26 -31.13 -23.45
CA THR A 119 16.62 -29.84 -23.14
C THR A 119 15.62 -29.93 -21.98
N TRP A 120 15.22 -31.15 -21.59
CA TRP A 120 14.31 -31.42 -20.49
C TRP A 120 15.00 -31.86 -19.19
N SER A 121 16.33 -31.74 -19.10
CA SER A 121 17.03 -32.14 -17.88
C SER A 121 16.60 -31.28 -16.69
N GLY A 122 16.27 -31.95 -15.57
CA GLY A 122 15.88 -31.33 -14.29
C GLY A 122 14.56 -30.54 -14.31
N VAL A 123 13.73 -30.67 -15.35
CA VAL A 123 12.51 -29.84 -15.51
C VAL A 123 11.44 -30.10 -14.45
N TRP A 124 11.43 -31.28 -13.83
CA TRP A 124 10.52 -31.62 -12.73
C TRP A 124 10.65 -30.66 -11.56
N ALA A 125 11.91 -30.45 -11.13
CA ALA A 125 12.24 -29.56 -10.04
C ALA A 125 11.88 -28.11 -10.39
N MET A 126 12.21 -27.70 -11.62
CA MET A 126 11.87 -26.37 -12.13
C MET A 126 10.35 -26.14 -12.17
N PHE A 127 9.56 -27.02 -12.78
CA PHE A 127 8.11 -26.86 -12.90
C PHE A 127 7.43 -26.83 -11.53
N THR A 128 7.86 -27.71 -10.62
CA THR A 128 7.35 -27.74 -9.25
C THR A 128 7.63 -26.42 -8.53
N ALA A 129 8.87 -25.95 -8.56
CA ALA A 129 9.25 -24.70 -7.88
C ALA A 129 8.53 -23.49 -8.50
N ASN A 130 8.40 -23.44 -9.83
CA ASN A 130 7.69 -22.38 -10.53
C ASN A 130 6.20 -22.35 -10.18
N ALA A 131 5.55 -23.51 -10.14
CA ALA A 131 4.15 -23.62 -9.71
C ALA A 131 3.98 -23.12 -8.27
N VAL A 132 4.84 -23.55 -7.36
CA VAL A 132 4.80 -23.13 -5.95
C VAL A 132 4.98 -21.62 -5.82
N PHE A 133 6.02 -21.04 -6.44
CA PHE A 133 6.27 -19.59 -6.31
C PHE A 133 5.23 -18.74 -7.02
N ALA A 134 4.72 -19.16 -8.17
CA ALA A 134 3.62 -18.47 -8.84
C ALA A 134 2.34 -18.52 -7.99
N GLY A 135 2.01 -19.68 -7.42
CA GLY A 135 0.85 -19.84 -6.52
C GLY A 135 0.98 -19.02 -5.24
N LEU A 136 2.17 -19.00 -4.62
CA LEU A 136 2.45 -18.17 -3.45
C LEU A 136 2.38 -16.67 -3.79
N GLY A 137 2.88 -16.26 -4.95
CA GLY A 137 2.75 -14.90 -5.48
C GLY A 137 1.28 -14.49 -5.64
N ALA A 138 0.48 -15.33 -6.30
CA ALA A 138 -0.96 -15.12 -6.45
C ALA A 138 -1.66 -15.02 -5.09
N ALA A 139 -1.39 -15.93 -4.15
CA ALA A 139 -1.97 -15.89 -2.81
C ALA A 139 -1.60 -14.61 -2.04
N GLU A 140 -0.39 -14.08 -2.26
CA GLU A 140 0.08 -12.85 -1.62
C GLU A 140 -0.62 -11.60 -2.18
N THR A 141 -0.96 -11.57 -3.47
CA THR A 141 -1.76 -10.47 -4.06
C THR A 141 -3.18 -10.37 -3.52
N LEU A 142 -3.73 -11.47 -2.98
CA LEU A 142 -5.05 -11.50 -2.34
C LEU A 142 -5.00 -11.10 -0.86
N ARG A 143 -3.83 -10.72 -0.34
CA ARG A 143 -3.59 -10.39 1.07
C ARG A 143 -3.06 -8.97 1.21
N GLY A 144 -3.08 -8.46 2.44
CA GLY A 144 -2.41 -7.21 2.82
C GLY A 144 -2.91 -5.98 2.06
N SER A 145 -1.98 -5.05 1.80
CA SER A 145 -2.24 -3.80 1.08
C SER A 145 -2.55 -4.04 -0.40
N MET A 146 -1.99 -5.09 -1.00
CA MET A 146 -2.25 -5.46 -2.41
C MET A 146 -3.73 -5.70 -2.69
N ARG A 147 -4.47 -6.38 -1.81
CA ARG A 147 -5.90 -6.67 -2.03
C ARG A 147 -6.76 -5.42 -2.27
N ARG A 148 -6.31 -4.24 -1.81
CA ARG A 148 -7.05 -2.98 -1.94
C ARG A 148 -6.97 -2.39 -3.35
N THR A 149 -6.07 -2.86 -4.21
CA THR A 149 -5.92 -2.33 -5.58
C THR A 149 -6.36 -3.35 -6.62
N ARG A 150 -7.21 -2.93 -7.58
CA ARG A 150 -7.68 -3.80 -8.68
C ARG A 150 -6.52 -4.31 -9.53
N THR A 151 -5.47 -3.51 -9.69
CA THR A 151 -4.25 -3.89 -10.42
C THR A 151 -3.55 -5.10 -9.81
N ALA A 152 -3.53 -5.22 -8.47
CA ALA A 152 -2.94 -6.39 -7.81
C ALA A 152 -3.74 -7.67 -8.05
N LEU A 153 -5.08 -7.58 -8.18
CA LEU A 153 -5.91 -8.72 -8.55
C LEU A 153 -5.58 -9.21 -9.97
N GLY A 154 -5.30 -8.28 -10.89
CA GLY A 154 -4.84 -8.62 -12.24
C GLY A 154 -3.51 -9.39 -12.23
N LEU A 155 -2.52 -8.91 -11.47
CA LEU A 155 -1.26 -9.62 -11.26
C LEU A 155 -1.49 -11.01 -10.65
N GLY A 156 -2.36 -11.10 -9.63
CA GLY A 156 -2.73 -12.34 -8.97
C GLY A 156 -3.35 -13.37 -9.91
N ALA A 157 -4.28 -12.92 -10.77
CA ALA A 157 -4.92 -13.78 -11.77
C ALA A 157 -3.89 -14.36 -12.74
N VAL A 158 -2.96 -13.55 -13.23
CA VAL A 158 -1.92 -14.02 -14.17
C VAL A 158 -0.92 -14.96 -13.48
N LEU A 159 -0.54 -14.70 -12.23
CA LEU A 159 0.28 -15.62 -11.45
C LEU A 159 -0.44 -16.94 -11.16
N ALA A 160 -1.76 -16.92 -10.95
CA ALA A 160 -2.57 -18.12 -10.80
C ALA A 160 -2.62 -18.94 -12.10
N VAL A 161 -2.82 -18.28 -13.25
CA VAL A 161 -2.75 -18.93 -14.57
C VAL A 161 -1.36 -19.52 -14.81
N ALA A 162 -0.29 -18.80 -14.47
CA ALA A 162 1.08 -19.32 -14.58
C ALA A 162 1.29 -20.54 -13.67
N CYS A 163 0.76 -20.54 -12.45
CA CYS A 163 0.80 -21.69 -11.55
C CYS A 163 0.11 -22.92 -12.17
N VAL A 164 -1.13 -22.75 -12.64
CA VAL A 164 -1.89 -23.83 -13.30
C VAL A 164 -1.16 -24.35 -14.52
N PHE A 165 -0.62 -23.46 -15.36
CA PHE A 165 0.15 -23.85 -16.53
C PHE A 165 1.38 -24.69 -16.14
N GLN A 166 2.14 -24.27 -15.12
CA GLN A 166 3.32 -25.02 -14.66
C GLN A 166 2.96 -26.38 -14.04
N LEU A 167 1.84 -26.48 -13.33
CA LEU A 167 1.31 -27.75 -12.85
C LEU A 167 0.91 -28.68 -14.00
N LEU A 168 0.28 -28.15 -15.06
CA LEU A 168 -0.04 -28.91 -16.26
C LEU A 168 1.22 -29.42 -16.97
N ARG A 169 2.30 -28.62 -17.01
CA ARG A 169 3.61 -29.10 -17.53
C ARG A 169 4.18 -30.20 -16.68
N LEU A 170 4.16 -30.04 -15.35
CA LEU A 170 4.66 -31.02 -14.41
C LEU A 170 3.92 -32.35 -14.56
N VAL A 171 2.59 -32.33 -14.47
CA VAL A 171 1.76 -33.53 -14.55
C VAL A 171 1.90 -34.21 -15.91
N SER A 172 1.79 -33.44 -17.01
CA SER A 172 1.92 -34.00 -18.36
C SER A 172 3.27 -34.64 -18.57
N ALA A 173 4.35 -33.99 -18.14
CA ALA A 173 5.66 -34.58 -18.25
C ALA A 173 5.73 -35.87 -17.40
N VAL A 174 5.26 -35.89 -16.13
CA VAL A 174 5.47 -37.06 -15.24
C VAL A 174 4.66 -38.26 -15.73
N THR A 175 3.47 -38.00 -16.25
CA THR A 175 2.51 -39.05 -16.64
C THR A 175 2.70 -39.54 -18.08
N LEU A 176 2.99 -38.63 -19.02
CA LEU A 176 3.09 -38.95 -20.45
C LEU A 176 4.53 -39.03 -20.94
N GLY A 177 5.48 -38.42 -20.22
CA GLY A 177 6.85 -38.21 -20.67
C GLY A 177 7.00 -36.98 -21.56
N THR A 178 8.22 -36.44 -21.63
CA THR A 178 8.54 -35.22 -22.40
C THR A 178 8.64 -35.44 -23.91
N SER A 179 8.63 -36.70 -24.36
CA SER A 179 8.63 -37.11 -25.76
C SER A 179 7.24 -37.27 -26.37
N HIS A 180 6.19 -37.32 -25.55
CA HIS A 180 4.81 -37.57 -25.99
C HIS A 180 4.24 -36.40 -26.82
N GLU A 181 3.43 -36.71 -27.84
CA GLU A 181 2.89 -35.71 -28.80
C GLU A 181 2.10 -34.61 -28.10
N LEU A 182 1.17 -34.98 -27.21
CA LEU A 182 0.39 -34.02 -26.41
C LEU A 182 1.26 -33.05 -25.60
N PHE A 183 2.38 -33.52 -25.05
CA PHE A 183 3.31 -32.66 -24.32
C PHE A 183 4.00 -31.67 -25.25
N ARG A 184 4.41 -32.13 -26.43
CA ARG A 184 5.06 -31.30 -27.47
C ARG A 184 4.09 -30.31 -28.12
N GLU A 185 2.84 -30.67 -28.27
CA GLU A 185 1.84 -29.82 -28.91
C GLU A 185 1.32 -28.73 -27.96
N TRP A 186 0.94 -29.08 -26.73
CA TRP A 186 0.20 -28.18 -25.83
C TRP A 186 1.05 -27.56 -24.72
N VAL A 187 2.21 -28.15 -24.42
CA VAL A 187 2.97 -27.83 -23.19
C VAL A 187 4.47 -27.67 -23.45
N SER A 188 4.83 -27.55 -24.73
CA SER A 188 6.20 -27.35 -25.18
C SER A 188 6.76 -25.98 -24.83
N SER A 189 8.05 -25.85 -25.04
CA SER A 189 8.78 -24.59 -24.87
C SER A 189 8.25 -23.46 -25.74
N GLY A 190 7.63 -23.76 -26.90
CA GLY A 190 6.99 -22.74 -27.75
C GLY A 190 5.79 -22.09 -27.08
N ILE A 191 4.81 -22.87 -26.62
CA ILE A 191 3.65 -22.32 -25.89
C ILE A 191 4.08 -21.68 -24.58
N ALA A 192 5.06 -22.26 -23.89
CA ALA A 192 5.63 -21.66 -22.69
C ALA A 192 6.27 -20.29 -22.96
N GLY A 193 6.91 -20.09 -24.11
CA GLY A 193 7.45 -18.78 -24.52
C GLY A 193 6.35 -17.74 -24.73
N VAL A 194 5.26 -18.10 -25.39
CA VAL A 194 4.10 -17.20 -25.55
C VAL A 194 3.47 -16.84 -24.20
N ALA A 195 3.26 -17.84 -23.33
CA ALA A 195 2.75 -17.62 -21.98
C ALA A 195 3.69 -16.70 -21.16
N THR A 196 5.00 -16.87 -21.35
CA THR A 196 6.03 -16.04 -20.72
C THR A 196 5.97 -14.61 -21.21
N ILE A 197 5.84 -14.38 -22.52
CA ILE A 197 5.68 -13.03 -23.10
C ILE A 197 4.46 -12.34 -22.47
N CYS A 198 3.31 -13.02 -22.41
CA CYS A 198 2.12 -12.48 -21.77
C CYS A 198 2.35 -12.16 -20.29
N LEU A 199 2.97 -13.08 -19.55
CA LEU A 199 3.31 -12.89 -18.14
C LEU A 199 4.19 -11.66 -17.94
N VAL A 200 5.28 -11.53 -18.71
CA VAL A 200 6.23 -10.42 -18.61
C VAL A 200 5.55 -9.08 -18.87
N ILE A 201 4.74 -8.98 -19.92
CA ILE A 201 4.00 -7.76 -20.25
C ILE A 201 3.09 -7.38 -19.08
N VAL A 202 2.30 -8.33 -18.57
CA VAL A 202 1.39 -8.05 -17.45
C VAL A 202 2.17 -7.69 -16.18
N VAL A 203 3.23 -8.41 -15.86
CA VAL A 203 4.05 -8.14 -14.67
C VAL A 203 4.68 -6.76 -14.76
N VAL A 204 5.26 -6.37 -15.90
CA VAL A 204 5.84 -5.03 -16.07
C VAL A 204 4.77 -3.96 -15.90
N VAL A 205 3.63 -4.09 -16.57
CA VAL A 205 2.55 -3.09 -16.48
C VAL A 205 2.02 -2.99 -15.06
N THR A 206 1.68 -4.13 -14.46
CA THR A 206 1.11 -4.17 -13.10
C THR A 206 2.10 -3.73 -12.04
N ALA A 207 3.37 -4.16 -12.11
CA ALA A 207 4.40 -3.72 -11.17
C ALA A 207 4.67 -2.22 -11.29
N SER A 208 4.68 -1.65 -12.50
CA SER A 208 4.83 -0.20 -12.71
C SER A 208 3.66 0.59 -12.12
N VAL A 209 2.41 0.14 -12.34
CA VAL A 209 1.21 0.77 -11.77
C VAL A 209 1.16 0.60 -10.24
N LEU A 210 1.42 -0.60 -9.73
CA LEU A 210 1.46 -0.88 -8.30
C LEU A 210 2.54 -0.05 -7.60
N ARG A 211 3.69 0.14 -8.24
CA ARG A 211 4.75 1.03 -7.75
C ARG A 211 4.31 2.49 -7.71
N ALA A 212 3.61 2.98 -8.75
CA ALA A 212 3.06 4.34 -8.76
C ALA A 212 2.01 4.54 -7.64
N GLU A 213 1.14 3.55 -7.43
CA GLU A 213 0.17 3.54 -6.33
C GLU A 213 0.85 3.41 -4.97
N GLN A 214 1.95 2.68 -4.87
CA GLN A 214 2.72 2.53 -3.64
C GLN A 214 3.39 3.84 -3.22
N VAL A 215 3.77 4.72 -4.16
CA VAL A 215 4.21 6.09 -3.84
C VAL A 215 3.06 6.91 -3.24
N ARG A 216 1.83 6.75 -3.72
CA ARG A 216 0.65 7.41 -3.15
C ARG A 216 0.29 6.86 -1.76
N LEU A 217 0.30 5.53 -1.61
CA LEU A 217 -0.01 4.84 -0.36
C LEU A 217 1.09 5.03 0.70
N ARG A 218 2.38 5.04 0.32
CA ARG A 218 3.51 5.28 1.25
C ARG A 218 3.84 6.76 1.48
N GLY A 219 3.50 7.66 0.55
CA GLY A 219 3.47 9.10 0.84
C GLY A 219 2.56 9.42 2.04
N THR A 220 1.62 8.51 2.32
CA THR A 220 0.70 8.54 3.46
C THR A 220 1.26 7.84 4.71
N GLU A 221 2.32 7.01 4.62
CA GLU A 221 2.77 6.17 5.74
C GLU A 221 4.27 6.32 6.12
N ASP A 222 5.22 6.57 5.21
CA ASP A 222 6.66 6.31 5.50
C ASP A 222 7.68 7.39 5.06
N SER A 223 7.26 8.61 4.70
CA SER A 223 8.23 9.68 4.41
C SER A 223 8.79 10.31 5.69
N SER A 224 10.11 10.22 5.93
CA SER A 224 10.84 11.06 6.90
C SER A 224 10.71 12.56 6.62
N LEU A 225 10.21 12.94 5.43
CA LEU A 225 9.75 14.29 5.13
C LEU A 225 8.28 14.39 5.55
N MET A 226 7.99 15.27 6.51
CA MET A 226 6.61 15.65 6.77
C MET A 226 6.04 16.27 5.49
N ALA A 227 4.97 15.68 4.97
CA ALA A 227 4.15 16.32 3.96
C ALA A 227 3.46 17.52 4.61
N ILE A 228 3.88 18.71 4.18
CA ILE A 228 3.41 20.01 4.65
C ILE A 228 2.81 20.71 3.44
N ALA A 229 1.58 21.20 3.58
CA ALA A 229 0.96 22.01 2.55
C ALA A 229 1.66 23.38 2.42
N PRO A 230 1.50 24.10 1.29
CA PRO A 230 2.20 25.37 1.05
C PRO A 230 2.03 26.43 2.14
N ASP A 231 0.99 26.33 2.95
CA ASP A 231 0.66 27.24 4.06
C ASP A 231 1.20 26.78 5.43
N GLY A 232 2.00 25.71 5.49
CA GLY A 232 2.64 25.21 6.71
C GLY A 232 1.80 24.23 7.54
N VAL A 233 0.61 23.84 7.07
CA VAL A 233 -0.26 22.87 7.75
C VAL A 233 0.14 21.43 7.36
N LEU A 234 0.16 20.52 8.34
CA LEU A 234 0.51 19.12 8.14
C LEU A 234 -0.60 18.38 7.37
N LEU A 235 -0.25 17.56 6.38
CA LEU A 235 -1.23 16.60 5.84
C LEU A 235 -1.52 15.50 6.86
N ALA A 236 -2.68 14.85 6.78
CA ALA A 236 -3.14 13.83 7.74
C ALA A 236 -2.06 12.78 8.13
N PRO A 237 -1.28 12.22 7.19
CA PRO A 237 -0.12 11.36 7.49
C PRO A 237 0.89 11.95 8.47
N SER A 238 1.32 13.18 8.18
CA SER A 238 2.32 13.91 8.95
C SER A 238 1.78 14.29 10.31
N PHE A 239 0.51 14.72 10.36
CA PHE A 239 -0.18 15.04 11.59
C PHE A 239 -0.28 13.81 12.51
N ALA A 240 -0.72 12.67 12.00
CA ALA A 240 -0.83 11.43 12.75
C ALA A 240 0.54 10.98 13.32
N ARG A 241 1.63 11.20 12.57
CA ARG A 241 2.99 10.91 13.06
C ARG A 241 3.42 11.87 14.16
N VAL A 242 3.21 13.18 13.97
CA VAL A 242 3.53 14.19 14.99
C VAL A 242 2.73 13.94 16.27
N LEU A 243 1.44 13.64 16.14
CA LEU A 243 0.58 13.29 17.25
C LEU A 243 1.08 12.04 17.98
N GLY A 244 1.39 10.96 17.28
CA GLY A 244 1.93 9.73 17.88
C GLY A 244 3.23 9.97 18.66
N GLY A 245 4.16 10.76 18.11
CA GLY A 245 5.41 11.11 18.80
C GLY A 245 5.22 12.03 20.02
N ARG A 246 4.17 12.87 20.02
CA ARG A 246 3.79 13.69 21.19
C ARG A 246 3.10 12.85 22.25
N LEU A 247 2.13 12.02 21.88
CA LEU A 247 1.41 11.12 22.79
C LEU A 247 2.32 10.10 23.45
N MET A 248 3.30 9.54 22.73
CA MET A 248 4.29 8.64 23.33
C MET A 248 5.08 9.32 24.46
N ARG A 249 5.48 10.59 24.26
CA ARG A 249 6.20 11.36 25.28
C ARG A 249 5.29 11.77 26.44
N ALA A 250 4.07 12.21 26.13
CA ALA A 250 3.07 12.57 27.13
C ALA A 250 2.71 11.37 28.02
N ASN A 251 2.50 10.19 27.44
CA ASN A 251 2.21 8.95 28.17
C ASN A 251 3.32 8.58 29.16
N ARG A 252 4.60 8.68 28.73
CA ARG A 252 5.75 8.40 29.61
C ARG A 252 5.85 9.34 30.81
N ARG A 253 5.23 10.52 30.75
CA ARG A 253 5.27 11.55 31.79
C ARG A 253 3.91 11.78 32.46
N ALA A 254 2.89 11.01 32.08
CA ALA A 254 1.51 11.24 32.45
C ALA A 254 1.04 12.70 32.24
N GLU A 255 1.50 13.34 31.16
CA GLU A 255 1.12 14.71 30.81
C GLU A 255 -0.23 14.75 30.08
N LEU A 256 -1.11 15.68 30.46
CA LEU A 256 -2.38 15.90 29.78
C LEU A 256 -2.15 16.36 28.34
N PHE A 257 -2.85 15.75 27.39
CA PHE A 257 -2.76 16.09 25.97
C PHE A 257 -4.17 16.12 25.36
N ALA A 258 -4.38 16.99 24.37
CA ALA A 258 -5.67 17.16 23.71
C ALA A 258 -5.54 17.22 22.19
N VAL A 259 -6.60 16.76 21.53
CA VAL A 259 -6.83 16.95 20.09
C VAL A 259 -8.14 17.71 19.91
N LEU A 260 -8.08 18.81 19.19
CA LEU A 260 -9.24 19.59 18.75
C LEU A 260 -9.42 19.36 17.24
N VAL A 261 -10.60 18.94 16.83
CA VAL A 261 -11.00 18.79 15.43
C VAL A 261 -11.99 19.89 15.09
N ILE A 262 -11.77 20.55 13.96
CA ILE A 262 -12.62 21.61 13.44
C ILE A 262 -13.22 21.09 12.13
N SER A 263 -14.54 20.99 12.12
CA SER A 263 -15.33 20.49 11.00
C SER A 263 -16.12 21.64 10.40
N ILE A 264 -16.06 21.77 9.08
CA ILE A 264 -16.86 22.74 8.33
C ILE A 264 -17.96 21.95 7.64
N ASP A 265 -19.21 22.17 8.01
CA ASP A 265 -20.31 21.59 7.24
C ASP A 265 -20.55 22.40 5.96
N SER A 266 -21.20 21.77 4.98
CA SER A 266 -21.81 22.48 3.87
C SER A 266 -20.87 23.12 2.84
N LEU A 267 -19.57 22.80 2.82
CA LEU A 267 -18.68 23.23 1.72
C LEU A 267 -19.17 22.76 0.34
N SER A 268 -19.73 21.55 0.25
CA SER A 268 -20.35 21.03 -0.98
C SER A 268 -21.60 21.81 -1.38
N ARG A 269 -22.42 22.24 -0.41
CA ARG A 269 -23.58 23.11 -0.63
C ARG A 269 -23.16 24.50 -1.09
N ILE A 270 -22.12 25.08 -0.49
CA ILE A 270 -21.53 26.36 -0.93
C ILE A 270 -20.99 26.23 -2.36
N ALA A 271 -20.29 25.14 -2.68
CA ALA A 271 -19.78 24.90 -4.03
C ALA A 271 -20.90 24.81 -5.08
N THR A 272 -22.05 24.23 -4.70
CA THR A 272 -23.23 24.11 -5.56
C THR A 272 -23.94 25.46 -5.75
N ALA A 273 -24.02 26.29 -4.69
CA ALA A 273 -24.78 27.54 -4.71
C ALA A 273 -23.97 28.76 -5.23
N PHE A 274 -22.68 28.83 -4.90
CA PHE A 274 -21.80 29.99 -5.17
C PHE A 274 -20.62 29.65 -6.08
N GLY A 275 -20.45 28.37 -6.44
CA GLY A 275 -19.34 27.90 -7.29
C GLY A 275 -18.16 27.34 -6.49
N ALA A 276 -17.33 26.56 -7.18
CA ALA A 276 -16.19 25.87 -6.56
C ALA A 276 -15.12 26.84 -6.01
N ASP A 277 -14.91 27.98 -6.68
CA ASP A 277 -13.91 28.97 -6.28
C ASP A 277 -14.29 29.64 -4.95
N GLU A 278 -15.57 29.91 -4.72
CA GLU A 278 -16.04 30.48 -3.44
C GLU A 278 -15.97 29.47 -2.29
N ALA A 279 -16.29 28.19 -2.54
CA ALA A 279 -16.10 27.15 -1.55
C ALA A 279 -14.62 26.98 -1.17
N GLU A 280 -13.72 27.10 -2.14
CA GLU A 280 -12.28 27.10 -1.92
C GLU A 280 -11.82 28.34 -1.14
N HIS A 281 -12.37 29.53 -1.44
CA HIS A 281 -12.09 30.75 -0.70
C HIS A 281 -12.51 30.64 0.78
N VAL A 282 -13.71 30.12 1.05
CA VAL A 282 -14.18 29.83 2.42
C VAL A 282 -13.23 28.86 3.13
N ARG A 283 -12.84 27.76 2.47
CA ARG A 283 -11.91 26.77 3.03
C ARG A 283 -10.56 27.39 3.37
N GLN A 284 -10.02 28.25 2.50
CA GLN A 284 -8.77 28.97 2.74
C GLN A 284 -8.90 29.96 3.89
N ALA A 285 -10.02 30.69 4.00
CA ALA A 285 -10.27 31.63 5.09
C ALA A 285 -10.35 30.93 6.45
N VAL A 286 -11.07 29.81 6.54
CA VAL A 286 -11.16 29.00 7.78
C VAL A 286 -9.78 28.46 8.17
N ARG A 287 -9.00 27.99 7.20
CA ARG A 287 -7.66 27.49 7.42
C ARG A 287 -6.69 28.57 7.91
N ALA A 288 -6.75 29.76 7.31
CA ALA A 288 -5.97 30.92 7.73
C ALA A 288 -6.37 31.40 9.13
N ALA A 289 -7.67 31.39 9.44
CA ALA A 289 -8.20 31.71 10.76
C ALA A 289 -7.69 30.72 11.82
N THR A 290 -7.84 29.43 11.55
CA THR A 290 -7.36 28.35 12.43
C THR A 290 -5.87 28.48 12.72
N ARG A 291 -5.06 28.70 11.68
CA ARG A 291 -3.61 28.88 11.83
C ARG A 291 -3.26 30.07 12.71
N ARG A 292 -3.97 31.20 12.55
CA ARG A 292 -3.75 32.42 13.34
C ARG A 292 -4.17 32.25 14.81
N LEU A 293 -5.23 31.50 15.05
CA LEU A 293 -5.80 31.27 16.39
C LEU A 293 -5.13 30.11 17.14
N SER A 294 -4.34 29.29 16.46
CA SER A 294 -3.67 28.13 17.04
C SER A 294 -2.52 28.55 17.96
N PRO A 295 -2.34 27.89 19.13
CA PRO A 295 -1.15 28.08 19.95
C PRO A 295 0.13 27.76 19.18
N THR A 296 1.22 28.50 19.45
CA THR A 296 2.51 28.36 18.73
C THR A 296 3.14 26.98 18.88
N THR A 297 2.87 26.28 19.98
CA THR A 297 3.38 24.92 20.25
C THR A 297 2.46 23.83 19.71
N ALA A 298 1.26 24.17 19.27
CA ALA A 298 0.30 23.20 18.73
C ALA A 298 0.73 22.73 17.34
N ALA A 299 0.50 21.45 17.05
CA ALA A 299 0.64 20.94 15.70
C ALA A 299 -0.71 21.07 15.00
N LEU A 300 -0.72 21.70 13.83
CA LEU A 300 -1.92 21.87 13.00
C LEU A 300 -1.82 20.95 11.77
N GLY A 301 -2.89 20.21 11.50
CA GLY A 301 -3.03 19.33 10.36
C GLY A 301 -4.36 19.47 9.64
N THR A 302 -4.46 18.87 8.47
CA THR A 302 -5.69 18.78 7.65
C THR A 302 -5.86 17.36 7.11
N ASP A 303 -7.10 16.92 6.96
CA ASP A 303 -7.43 15.67 6.25
C ASP A 303 -7.86 15.92 4.79
N ASP A 304 -8.14 14.83 4.08
CA ASP A 304 -8.55 14.85 2.67
C ASP A 304 -9.97 15.43 2.47
N HIS A 305 -10.75 15.54 3.54
CA HIS A 305 -12.10 16.11 3.55
C HIS A 305 -12.13 17.59 3.97
N GLY A 306 -10.97 18.18 4.25
CA GLY A 306 -10.84 19.58 4.67
C GLY A 306 -11.05 19.82 6.15
N MET A 307 -11.15 18.78 6.98
CA MET A 307 -11.19 18.89 8.43
C MET A 307 -9.84 19.35 8.94
N LEU A 308 -9.84 20.30 9.88
CA LEU A 308 -8.62 20.78 10.51
C LEU A 308 -8.44 20.11 11.87
N MET A 309 -7.21 19.73 12.19
CA MET A 309 -6.87 19.00 13.41
C MET A 309 -5.76 19.73 14.15
N LEU A 310 -5.95 19.96 15.44
CA LEU A 310 -5.00 20.66 16.29
C LEU A 310 -4.60 19.77 17.47
N ALA A 311 -3.31 19.52 17.63
CA ALA A 311 -2.75 18.71 18.71
C ALA A 311 -1.94 19.60 19.67
N PHE A 312 -2.37 19.70 20.92
CA PHE A 312 -1.81 20.62 21.91
C PHE A 312 -1.83 20.06 23.33
N GLN A 313 -1.08 20.69 24.22
CA GLN A 313 -0.98 20.34 25.64
C GLN A 313 -1.71 21.42 26.45
N PRO A 314 -2.95 21.17 26.91
CA PRO A 314 -3.68 22.10 27.77
C PRO A 314 -3.17 22.05 29.21
N SER A 315 -3.42 23.12 29.97
CA SER A 315 -3.12 23.14 31.41
C SER A 315 -4.14 22.36 32.24
N SER A 316 -5.38 22.23 31.74
CA SER A 316 -6.47 21.47 32.36
C SER A 316 -7.51 21.06 31.30
N PRO A 317 -8.41 20.10 31.60
CA PRO A 317 -9.52 19.77 30.71
C PRO A 317 -10.41 20.99 30.36
N ALA A 318 -10.65 21.86 31.34
CA ALA A 318 -11.42 23.09 31.15
C ALA A 318 -10.73 24.07 30.18
N ASP A 319 -9.41 24.18 30.23
CA ASP A 319 -8.62 25.02 29.33
C ASP A 319 -8.73 24.54 27.87
N ALA A 320 -8.75 23.23 27.63
CA ALA A 320 -8.96 22.67 26.29
C ALA A 320 -10.32 23.05 25.70
N ARG A 321 -11.39 22.94 26.50
CA ARG A 321 -12.73 23.40 26.10
C ARG A 321 -12.78 24.90 25.86
N GLN A 322 -12.20 25.67 26.76
CA GLN A 322 -12.19 27.13 26.66
C GLN A 322 -11.41 27.59 25.43
N LEU A 323 -10.32 26.91 25.06
CA LEU A 323 -9.61 27.15 23.82
C LEU A 323 -10.52 26.90 22.61
N GLY A 324 -11.21 25.76 22.55
CA GLY A 324 -12.18 25.47 21.48
C GLY A 324 -13.25 26.57 21.37
N ALA A 325 -13.86 26.97 22.48
CA ALA A 325 -14.90 28.01 22.51
C ALA A 325 -14.39 29.40 22.09
N ARG A 326 -13.15 29.76 22.47
CA ARG A 326 -12.50 31.01 22.03
C ARG A 326 -12.16 30.94 20.54
N MET A 327 -11.63 29.82 20.06
CA MET A 327 -11.31 29.63 18.65
C MET A 327 -12.56 29.69 17.78
N HIS A 328 -13.66 29.06 18.19
CA HIS A 328 -14.93 29.11 17.49
C HIS A 328 -15.44 30.55 17.31
N ARG A 329 -15.56 31.30 18.41
CA ARG A 329 -16.02 32.70 18.36
C ARG A 329 -15.12 33.59 17.52
N ALA A 330 -13.80 33.47 17.69
CA ALA A 330 -12.85 34.27 16.94
C ALA A 330 -12.82 33.89 15.45
N MET A 331 -13.10 32.64 15.09
CA MET A 331 -13.16 32.19 13.71
C MET A 331 -14.39 32.74 13.00
N LEU A 332 -15.56 32.75 13.65
CA LEU A 332 -16.77 33.36 13.10
C LEU A 332 -16.59 34.85 12.85
N ASP A 333 -16.00 35.58 13.79
CA ASP A 333 -15.69 37.00 13.63
C ASP A 333 -14.75 37.25 12.44
N GLN A 334 -13.70 36.44 12.31
CA GLN A 334 -12.75 36.54 11.20
C GLN A 334 -13.39 36.23 9.84
N LEU A 335 -14.25 35.21 9.76
CA LEU A 335 -14.98 34.89 8.54
C LEU A 335 -15.93 36.02 8.15
N GLY A 336 -16.62 36.63 9.13
CA GLY A 336 -17.46 37.80 8.90
C GLY A 336 -16.70 38.97 8.26
N THR A 337 -15.42 39.15 8.62
CA THR A 337 -14.55 40.19 8.03
C THR A 337 -13.82 39.78 6.75
N ALA A 338 -13.79 38.47 6.42
CA ALA A 338 -13.01 37.94 5.30
C ALA A 338 -13.70 38.12 3.93
N GLY A 339 -14.90 38.71 3.89
CA GLY A 339 -15.64 38.92 2.65
C GLY A 339 -16.13 37.62 2.00
N VAL A 340 -16.24 36.53 2.77
CA VAL A 340 -16.83 35.28 2.28
C VAL A 340 -18.34 35.45 2.09
N PRO A 341 -18.95 34.82 1.08
CA PRO A 341 -20.36 35.02 0.75
C PRO A 341 -21.31 34.51 1.84
N VAL A 342 -20.90 33.46 2.57
CA VAL A 342 -21.67 32.84 3.66
C VAL A 342 -20.69 32.33 4.72
N VAL A 343 -21.04 32.52 5.99
CA VAL A 343 -20.31 31.90 7.12
C VAL A 343 -20.87 30.49 7.33
N PRO A 344 -20.09 29.42 7.06
CA PRO A 344 -20.58 28.05 7.21
C PRO A 344 -20.75 27.68 8.70
N PRO A 345 -21.63 26.72 9.03
CA PRO A 345 -21.63 26.09 10.33
C PRO A 345 -20.28 25.42 10.61
N ILE A 346 -19.71 25.70 11.77
CA ILE A 346 -18.41 25.16 12.21
C ILE A 346 -18.63 24.39 13.51
N GLY A 347 -18.43 23.08 13.46
CA GLY A 347 -18.40 22.25 14.67
C GLY A 347 -16.99 22.02 15.14
N MET A 348 -16.80 22.06 16.46
CA MET A 348 -15.53 21.77 17.09
C MET A 348 -15.67 20.61 18.08
N GLY A 349 -14.78 19.63 17.96
CA GLY A 349 -14.72 18.47 18.84
C GLY A 349 -13.39 18.40 19.58
N VAL A 350 -13.42 18.28 20.90
CA VAL A 350 -12.22 18.15 21.72
C VAL A 350 -12.18 16.74 22.31
N SER A 351 -11.03 16.08 22.22
CA SER A 351 -10.76 14.85 22.96
C SER A 351 -9.50 14.99 23.81
N LEU A 352 -9.53 14.41 25.00
CA LEU A 352 -8.49 14.51 26.03
C LEU A 352 -7.97 13.13 26.39
N THR A 353 -6.66 13.04 26.65
CA THR A 353 -6.03 11.79 27.09
C THR A 353 -6.52 11.33 28.47
N SER A 354 -7.07 12.23 29.29
CA SER A 354 -7.69 11.88 30.57
C SER A 354 -9.00 11.11 30.42
N ILE A 355 -9.65 11.16 29.25
CA ILE A 355 -10.93 10.50 28.97
C ILE A 355 -10.71 9.26 28.09
N THR A 356 -9.98 9.43 26.98
CA THR A 356 -9.84 8.40 25.93
C THR A 356 -8.50 7.65 25.96
N GLY A 357 -7.60 8.03 26.87
CA GLY A 357 -6.25 7.48 26.94
C GLY A 357 -5.30 8.06 25.89
N TYR A 358 -4.11 7.45 25.78
CA TYR A 358 -3.02 7.92 24.90
C TYR A 358 -2.97 7.24 23.53
N ASP A 359 -3.97 6.42 23.20
CA ASP A 359 -4.06 5.82 21.88
C ASP A 359 -4.41 6.89 20.84
N ARG A 360 -3.57 7.00 19.81
CA ARG A 360 -3.67 8.07 18.81
C ARG A 360 -4.98 8.02 18.05
N ASP A 361 -5.34 6.83 17.58
CA ASP A 361 -6.46 6.66 16.67
C ASP A 361 -7.77 6.83 17.45
N THR A 362 -7.85 6.27 18.66
CA THR A 362 -8.97 6.48 19.59
C THR A 362 -9.18 7.96 19.93
N LEU A 363 -8.10 8.69 20.29
CA LEU A 363 -8.18 10.11 20.65
C LEU A 363 -8.67 10.97 19.47
N LEU A 364 -8.16 10.70 18.26
CA LEU A 364 -8.51 11.44 17.06
C LEU A 364 -9.95 11.14 16.61
N ASP A 365 -10.37 9.88 16.63
CA ASP A 365 -11.71 9.47 16.22
C ASP A 365 -12.77 9.98 17.21
N ALA A 366 -12.47 9.97 18.51
CA ALA A 366 -13.32 10.59 19.52
C ALA A 366 -13.52 12.10 19.28
N ALA A 367 -12.45 12.83 18.93
CA ALA A 367 -12.54 14.25 18.60
C ALA A 367 -13.35 14.49 17.31
N LYS A 368 -13.19 13.65 16.28
CA LYS A 368 -14.00 13.73 15.04
C LYS A 368 -15.47 13.49 15.30
N MET A 369 -15.82 12.47 16.09
CA MET A 369 -17.21 12.19 16.46
C MET A 369 -17.81 13.35 17.26
N ALA A 370 -17.05 13.94 18.18
CA ALA A 370 -17.48 15.13 18.91
C ALA A 370 -17.71 16.33 17.97
N ALA A 371 -16.82 16.57 17.00
CA ALA A 371 -16.97 17.67 16.04
C ALA A 371 -18.21 17.49 15.15
N LYS A 372 -18.52 16.24 14.77
CA LYS A 372 -19.75 15.91 14.04
C LYS A 372 -20.99 16.18 14.90
N ARG A 373 -21.00 15.74 16.16
CA ARG A 373 -22.10 16.03 17.09
C ARG A 373 -22.30 17.54 17.29
N ALA A 374 -21.23 18.32 17.28
CA ALA A 374 -21.30 19.78 17.36
C ALA A 374 -21.94 20.44 16.12
N ILE A 375 -21.80 19.82 14.93
CA ILE A 375 -22.52 20.28 13.71
C ILE A 375 -23.99 19.91 13.78
N ASP A 376 -24.29 18.71 14.26
CA ASP A 376 -25.65 18.18 14.32
C ASP A 376 -26.49 18.81 15.46
N SER A 377 -25.85 19.56 16.36
CA SER A 377 -26.50 20.24 17.49
C SER A 377 -26.82 21.70 17.15
N ASP A 378 -28.04 22.13 17.48
CA ASP A 378 -28.46 23.53 17.26
C ASP A 378 -27.83 24.51 18.28
N ASP A 379 -27.59 24.07 19.52
CA ASP A 379 -27.10 24.94 20.61
C ASP A 379 -25.61 24.78 20.95
N VAL A 380 -24.98 23.65 20.58
CA VAL A 380 -23.63 23.29 21.05
C VAL A 380 -22.63 23.26 19.91
N THR A 381 -21.78 24.28 19.85
CA THR A 381 -20.76 24.44 18.80
C THR A 381 -19.41 23.83 19.14
N VAL A 382 -19.19 23.49 20.43
CA VAL A 382 -17.97 22.83 20.92
C VAL A 382 -18.36 21.68 21.84
N VAL A 383 -18.02 20.45 21.44
CA VAL A 383 -18.33 19.23 22.18
C VAL A 383 -17.04 18.58 22.68
N VAL A 384 -17.03 18.13 23.94
CA VAL A 384 -15.94 17.33 24.49
C VAL A 384 -16.33 15.85 24.43
N ALA A 385 -15.44 15.02 23.89
CA ALA A 385 -15.68 13.58 23.80
C ALA A 385 -15.81 12.97 25.19
N GLY A 386 -16.87 12.18 25.42
CA GLY A 386 -17.10 11.43 26.65
C GLY A 386 -17.82 12.18 27.78
N GLU A 387 -18.14 13.48 27.65
CA GLU A 387 -18.88 14.19 28.70
C GLU A 387 -20.41 14.11 28.57
N ASP A 388 -20.95 13.81 27.39
CA ASP A 388 -22.41 13.79 27.18
C ASP A 388 -23.06 12.41 27.42
N GLU A 389 -22.27 11.36 27.70
CA GLU A 389 -22.83 10.04 28.05
C GLU A 389 -23.34 9.97 29.49
N GLU A 390 -22.95 10.92 30.36
CA GLU A 390 -23.40 10.97 31.77
C GLU A 390 -24.72 11.75 31.98
N SER A 391 -25.20 12.52 30.99
CA SER A 391 -26.41 13.35 31.15
C SER A 391 -27.71 12.73 30.63
N GLU A 392 -27.66 11.58 29.94
CA GLU A 392 -28.83 10.80 29.51
C GLU A 392 -29.00 9.48 30.31
N GLY A 393 -28.59 9.47 31.58
CA GLY A 393 -29.06 8.45 32.53
C GLY A 393 -30.49 8.79 32.98
N PRO A 394 -31.47 7.87 32.96
CA PRO A 394 -32.80 8.17 33.43
C PRO A 394 -32.72 8.62 34.89
N ALA A 395 -33.33 9.76 35.19
CA ALA A 395 -33.55 10.24 36.54
C ALA A 395 -34.19 9.11 37.35
N VAL A 396 -33.39 8.42 38.17
CA VAL A 396 -33.89 7.46 39.13
C VAL A 396 -34.67 8.27 40.15
N GLY A 397 -35.99 8.21 39.98
CA GLY A 397 -36.96 8.88 40.79
C GLY A 397 -36.78 8.54 42.27
N ASP A 398 -37.01 9.58 43.05
CA ASP A 398 -37.47 9.54 44.42
C ASP A 398 -38.35 8.31 44.71
N GLN A 399 -37.81 7.36 45.48
CA GLN A 399 -38.61 6.51 46.36
C GLN A 399 -37.98 6.51 47.73
N ALA A 400 -38.48 7.43 48.54
CA ALA A 400 -38.49 7.31 49.98
C ALA A 400 -39.17 6.00 50.46
N VAL A 401 -38.81 5.62 51.70
CA VAL A 401 -39.63 4.96 52.74
C VAL A 401 -39.26 3.50 53.12
N ARG A 402 -38.63 3.40 54.31
CA ARG A 402 -38.74 2.40 55.40
C ARG A 402 -38.30 0.96 55.08
N ARG A 403 -37.43 0.32 55.87
CA ARG A 403 -37.41 0.17 57.33
C ARG A 403 -36.00 -0.12 57.82
#